data_AF-A0A9D2F5E4-F1
#
_entry.id   AF-A0A9D2F5E4-F1
#
_cell.length_a   1.000
_cell.length_b   1.000
_cell.length_c   1.000
_cell.angle_alpha   90.00
_cell.angle_beta   90.00
_cell.angle_gamma   90.00
#
_symmetry.space_group_name_H-M   'P 1'
#
loop_
_entity.id
_entity.type
_entity.pdbx_description
1 polymer ?
#
loop_
_entity_poly.entity_id
_entity_poly.type
_entity_poly.pdbx_seq_one_letter_code
_entity_poly.pdbx_strand_id
1 'polypeptide(L)'
;MKLRLHPKAAALLCAVVVLACAAAPAVFLTAMDMAAVGRSAAVADPYIAPTPQGEDYYILRQLAERRRQQENTYNARPREERRDLSFYVGAQSSLQEMSNGYAYQETVAAALQNLVDCGAIDPVWAAWAGDWTAGEVYTDYSGTVYYLDNPYYTTDSLGFVTLKRFAMEQGTLYTAFSMTMDSRTGVVTQLWISAPRTGEAEAAGTGAAVLVESTDGTTTPPAPDEAALRAFADQAGLENLGDWAVPQDSPYPNALYSQNGEALITASVNAYDYSGWTDTAGIVTSPRWFLSLSLQPCTAEELPVLVP
;
A
#
# COMPACT_ATOMS: atom_id res chain seq x y z
N MET A 1 67.26 65.94 -2.55
CA MET A 1 67.01 64.61 -3.15
C MET A 1 67.03 64.76 -4.67
N LYS A 2 68.15 64.40 -5.33
CA LYS A 2 68.45 64.69 -6.74
C LYS A 2 67.98 63.54 -7.65
N LEU A 3 66.71 63.53 -8.05
CA LEU A 3 66.19 62.60 -9.08
C LEU A 3 66.32 63.15 -10.52
N ARG A 4 66.91 64.34 -10.71
CA ARG A 4 67.03 65.00 -12.03
C ARG A 4 68.26 64.60 -12.86
N LEU A 5 69.09 63.64 -12.43
CA LEU A 5 70.31 63.27 -13.20
C LEU A 5 70.21 62.00 -14.05
N HIS A 6 69.20 61.13 -13.86
CA HIS A 6 69.12 59.87 -14.62
C HIS A 6 67.68 59.51 -15.03
N PRO A 7 67.15 60.05 -16.15
CA PRO A 7 65.80 59.77 -16.62
C PRO A 7 65.57 58.27 -16.92
N LYS A 8 66.63 57.58 -17.35
CA LYS A 8 66.60 56.12 -17.58
C LYS A 8 66.45 55.33 -16.27
N ALA A 9 67.04 55.80 -15.18
CA ALA A 9 66.92 55.14 -13.87
C ALA A 9 65.53 55.33 -13.27
N ALA A 10 64.94 56.52 -13.41
CA ALA A 10 63.56 56.79 -12.98
C ALA A 10 62.54 55.98 -13.79
N ALA A 11 62.72 55.85 -15.11
CA ALA A 11 61.87 55.03 -15.96
C ALA A 11 61.98 53.53 -15.60
N LEU A 12 63.18 53.04 -15.32
CA LEU A 12 63.40 51.66 -14.89
C LEU A 12 62.71 51.36 -13.55
N LEU A 13 62.81 52.30 -12.60
CA LEU A 13 62.19 52.17 -11.28
C LEU A 13 60.65 52.17 -11.38
N CYS A 14 60.09 52.99 -12.26
CA CYS A 14 58.66 53.00 -12.54
C CYS A 14 58.20 51.68 -13.19
N ALA A 15 58.96 51.16 -14.16
CA ALA A 15 58.66 49.88 -14.79
C ALA A 15 58.70 48.70 -13.79
N VAL A 16 59.66 48.69 -12.87
CA VAL A 16 59.76 47.67 -11.80
C VAL A 16 58.57 47.75 -10.85
N VAL A 17 58.13 48.95 -10.46
CA VAL A 17 56.97 49.12 -9.59
C VAL A 17 55.68 48.67 -10.29
N VAL A 18 55.51 49.00 -11.57
CA VAL A 18 54.33 48.54 -12.35
C VAL A 18 54.33 47.03 -12.50
N LEU A 19 55.48 46.40 -12.78
CA LEU A 19 55.62 44.95 -12.84
C LEU A 19 55.31 44.27 -11.49
N ALA A 20 55.78 44.86 -10.38
CA ALA A 20 55.48 44.36 -9.04
C ALA A 20 53.99 44.49 -8.69
N CYS A 21 53.35 45.62 -9.04
CA CYS A 21 51.91 45.80 -8.86
C CYS A 21 51.08 44.87 -9.77
N ALA A 22 51.53 44.60 -11.00
CA ALA A 22 50.85 43.70 -11.92
C ALA A 22 50.99 42.21 -11.52
N ALA A 23 52.08 41.84 -10.87
CA ALA A 23 52.32 40.47 -10.41
C ALA A 23 51.65 40.13 -9.07
N ALA A 24 51.31 41.14 -8.26
CA ALA A 24 50.72 40.93 -6.93
C ALA A 24 49.40 40.13 -6.93
N PRO A 25 48.44 40.37 -7.86
CA PRO A 25 47.23 39.57 -7.94
C PRO A 25 47.51 38.10 -8.28
N ALA A 26 48.44 37.83 -9.20
CA ALA A 26 48.78 36.46 -9.59
C ALA A 26 49.45 35.68 -8.44
N VAL A 27 50.37 36.32 -7.73
CA VAL A 27 51.02 35.71 -6.55
C VAL A 27 49.99 35.46 -5.44
N PHE A 28 49.11 36.42 -5.17
CA PHE A 28 48.05 36.26 -4.19
C PHE A 28 47.09 35.13 -4.55
N LEU A 29 46.68 35.03 -5.82
CA LEU A 29 45.82 33.96 -6.31
C LEU A 29 46.50 32.60 -6.21
N THR A 30 47.76 32.45 -6.64
CA THR A 30 48.50 31.17 -6.51
C THR A 30 48.73 30.76 -5.06
N ALA A 31 48.93 31.72 -4.15
CA ALA A 31 49.08 31.45 -2.72
C ALA A 31 47.74 31.04 -2.07
N MET A 32 46.63 31.68 -2.47
CA MET A 32 45.29 31.31 -2.01
C MET A 32 44.88 29.95 -2.56
N ASP A 33 45.21 29.65 -3.82
CA ASP A 33 44.90 28.38 -4.47
C ASP A 33 45.69 27.22 -3.81
N MET A 34 46.99 27.40 -3.54
CA MET A 34 47.77 26.44 -2.74
C MET A 34 47.29 26.30 -1.28
N ALA A 35 46.72 27.36 -0.70
CA ALA A 35 46.23 27.33 0.68
C ALA A 35 44.82 26.73 0.80
N ALA A 36 44.00 26.82 -0.26
CA ALA A 36 42.59 26.43 -0.27
C ALA A 36 42.33 25.09 -0.97
N VAL A 37 43.09 24.74 -2.02
CA VAL A 37 42.88 23.51 -2.78
C VAL A 37 43.55 22.34 -2.07
N GLY A 38 42.74 21.42 -1.55
CA GLY A 38 43.20 20.17 -0.93
C GLY A 38 43.04 20.09 0.58
N ARG A 39 42.61 21.17 1.25
CA ARG A 39 42.19 21.09 2.66
C ARG A 39 40.70 20.73 2.73
N SER A 40 40.39 19.45 2.55
CA SER A 40 39.12 18.91 3.04
C SER A 40 39.16 18.95 4.56
N ALA A 41 38.54 19.98 5.16
CA ALA A 41 38.25 19.92 6.58
C ALA A 41 37.20 18.82 6.77
N ALA A 42 37.52 17.79 7.57
CA ALA A 42 36.51 16.85 8.01
C ALA A 42 35.45 17.67 8.76
N VAL A 43 34.22 17.68 8.25
CA VAL A 43 33.09 18.23 8.99
C VAL A 43 32.96 17.39 10.25
N ALA A 44 33.21 18.00 11.41
CA ALA A 44 33.30 17.29 12.68
C ALA A 44 32.01 16.53 13.01
N ASP A 45 30.88 17.07 12.57
CA ASP A 45 29.56 16.44 12.64
C ASP A 45 28.94 16.44 11.23
N PRO A 46 29.21 15.40 10.41
CA PRO A 46 28.50 15.25 9.15
C PRO A 46 27.00 15.17 9.44
N TYR A 47 26.19 15.83 8.62
CA TYR A 47 24.74 15.70 8.73
C TYR A 47 24.34 14.23 8.61
N ILE A 48 23.72 13.70 9.67
CA ILE A 48 23.07 12.39 9.66
C ILE A 48 21.61 12.66 9.34
N ALA A 49 21.13 12.11 8.22
CA ALA A 49 19.72 12.20 7.88
C ALA A 49 18.89 11.52 8.99
N PRO A 50 17.82 12.16 9.50
CA PRO A 50 16.89 11.52 10.41
C PRO A 50 16.34 10.23 9.78
N THR A 51 16.25 9.17 10.58
CA THR A 51 15.57 7.94 10.16
C THR A 51 14.08 8.23 10.01
N PRO A 52 13.48 8.04 8.82
CA PRO A 52 12.05 8.26 8.62
C PRO A 52 11.22 7.46 9.62
N GLN A 53 10.22 8.10 10.22
CA GLN A 53 9.28 7.47 11.16
C GLN A 53 7.89 7.33 10.52
N GLY A 54 7.05 6.44 11.04
CA GLY A 54 5.70 6.22 10.54
C GLY A 54 4.85 7.50 10.48
N GLU A 55 5.04 8.42 11.42
CA GLU A 55 4.35 9.72 11.47
C GLU A 55 4.73 10.69 10.33
N ASP A 56 5.87 10.46 9.67
CA ASP A 56 6.29 11.22 8.49
C ASP A 56 5.47 10.84 7.25
N TYR A 57 4.89 9.64 7.25
CA TYR A 57 4.10 9.12 6.12
C TYR A 57 2.62 9.40 6.32
N TYR A 58 2.05 10.15 5.37
CA TYR A 58 0.63 10.50 5.36
C TYR A 58 -0.28 9.28 5.56
N ILE A 59 -0.04 8.19 4.83
CA ILE A 59 -0.92 7.01 4.84
C ILE A 59 -0.93 6.30 6.21
N LEU A 60 0.23 6.15 6.85
CA LEU A 60 0.36 5.52 8.16
C LEU A 60 -0.32 6.36 9.23
N ARG A 61 -0.17 7.68 9.16
CA ARG A 61 -0.87 8.63 10.03
C ARG A 61 -2.39 8.54 9.88
N GLN A 62 -2.89 8.48 8.64
CA GLN A 62 -4.32 8.33 8.39
C GLN A 62 -4.86 6.99 8.92
N LEU A 63 -4.12 5.90 8.70
CA LEU A 63 -4.50 4.58 9.21
C LEU A 63 -4.50 4.54 10.75
N ALA A 64 -3.53 5.17 11.40
CA ALA A 64 -3.47 5.28 12.86
C ALA A 64 -4.68 6.04 13.42
N GLU A 65 -5.05 7.17 12.82
CA GLU A 65 -6.24 7.92 13.20
C GLU A 65 -7.54 7.14 12.92
N ARG A 66 -7.58 6.40 11.81
CA ARG A 66 -8.73 5.56 11.46
C ARG A 66 -8.95 4.48 12.50
N ARG A 67 -7.88 3.82 12.93
CA ARG A 67 -7.92 2.81 14.00
C ARG A 67 -8.40 3.42 15.32
N ARG A 68 -7.88 4.59 15.72
CA ARG A 68 -8.33 5.32 16.92
C ARG A 68 -9.82 5.67 16.87
N GLN A 69 -10.34 6.13 15.72
CA GLN A 69 -11.77 6.43 15.55
C GLN A 69 -12.64 5.17 15.68
N GLN A 70 -12.19 4.04 15.13
CA GLN A 70 -12.87 2.76 15.25
C GLN A 70 -12.91 2.27 16.71
N GLU A 71 -11.79 2.34 17.42
CA GLU A 71 -11.70 1.99 18.84
C GLU A 71 -12.60 2.88 19.70
N ASN A 72 -12.61 4.20 19.46
CA ASN A 72 -13.48 5.13 20.17
C ASN A 72 -14.97 4.84 19.91
N THR A 73 -15.34 4.57 18.65
CA THR A 73 -16.72 4.22 18.29
C THR A 73 -17.15 2.92 18.94
N TYR A 74 -16.29 1.90 18.90
CA TYR A 74 -16.56 0.61 19.54
C TYR A 74 -16.68 0.74 21.07
N ASN A 75 -15.83 1.56 21.68
CA ASN A 75 -15.84 1.79 23.11
C ASN A 75 -17.05 2.61 23.58
N ALA A 76 -17.51 3.56 22.76
CA ALA A 76 -18.68 4.41 23.04
C ALA A 76 -20.02 3.69 22.90
N ARG A 77 -20.09 2.54 22.20
CA ARG A 77 -21.34 1.76 22.09
C ARG A 77 -21.71 1.12 23.44
N PRO A 78 -22.99 1.16 23.85
CA PRO A 78 -23.51 0.40 24.99
C PRO A 78 -23.07 -1.06 24.90
N ARG A 79 -22.79 -1.70 26.05
CA ARG A 79 -22.32 -3.10 26.08
C ARG A 79 -23.26 -4.08 25.36
N GLU A 80 -24.55 -3.76 25.26
CA GLU A 80 -25.55 -4.53 24.50
C GLU A 80 -25.53 -4.28 22.98
N GLU A 81 -25.09 -3.10 22.52
CA GLU A 81 -24.93 -2.75 21.09
C GLU A 81 -23.52 -3.00 20.56
N ARG A 82 -22.58 -3.24 21.48
CA ARG A 82 -21.27 -3.82 21.19
C ARG A 82 -21.51 -5.27 20.79
N ARG A 83 -22.08 -5.48 19.59
CA ARG A 83 -21.97 -6.78 18.93
C ARG A 83 -20.48 -7.08 18.90
N ASP A 84 -20.09 -8.17 19.55
CA ASP A 84 -18.75 -8.75 19.40
C ASP A 84 -18.40 -8.63 17.93
N LEU A 85 -17.23 -8.03 17.63
CA LEU A 85 -16.70 -7.82 16.28
C LEU A 85 -17.27 -8.87 15.34
N SER A 86 -18.30 -8.47 14.60
CA SER A 86 -19.01 -9.41 13.75
C SER A 86 -18.10 -9.57 12.55
N PHE A 87 -17.18 -10.53 12.64
CA PHE A 87 -16.28 -10.91 11.54
C PHE A 87 -17.06 -11.37 10.29
N TYR A 88 -18.39 -11.46 10.40
CA TYR A 88 -19.30 -11.71 9.30
C TYR A 88 -20.54 -10.80 9.38
N VAL A 89 -20.46 -9.60 8.79
CA VAL A 89 -21.65 -8.94 8.25
C VAL A 89 -21.93 -9.63 6.92
N GLY A 90 -23.05 -10.36 6.83
CA GLY A 90 -23.43 -11.05 5.60
C GLY A 90 -23.46 -10.09 4.41
N ALA A 91 -23.08 -10.59 3.22
CA ALA A 91 -22.95 -9.79 2.00
C ALA A 91 -24.19 -8.90 1.74
N GLN A 92 -25.38 -9.42 2.01
CA GLN A 92 -26.65 -8.68 1.89
C GLN A 92 -26.71 -7.45 2.79
N SER A 93 -26.44 -7.57 4.10
CA SER A 93 -26.47 -6.42 5.01
C SER A 93 -25.43 -5.38 4.61
N SER A 94 -24.24 -5.81 4.19
CA SER A 94 -23.21 -4.89 3.71
C SER A 94 -23.63 -4.19 2.41
N LEU A 95 -24.31 -4.87 1.48
CA LEU A 95 -24.78 -4.28 0.22
C LEU A 95 -25.85 -3.21 0.50
N GLN A 96 -26.82 -3.52 1.36
CA GLN A 96 -27.93 -2.62 1.70
C GLN A 96 -27.47 -1.32 2.39
N GLU A 97 -26.35 -1.37 3.12
CA GLU A 97 -25.78 -0.22 3.83
C GLU A 97 -24.85 0.65 2.96
N MET A 98 -24.51 0.21 1.74
CA MET A 98 -23.56 0.89 0.86
C MET A 98 -24.26 1.64 -0.28
N SER A 99 -23.56 2.64 -0.83
CA SER A 99 -24.04 3.40 -1.99
C SER A 99 -23.63 2.72 -3.30
N ASN A 100 -24.47 2.75 -4.32
CA ASN A 100 -24.10 2.23 -5.65
C ASN A 100 -23.00 3.11 -6.27
N GLY A 101 -21.94 2.47 -6.76
CA GLY A 101 -20.73 3.09 -7.26
C GLY A 101 -20.51 2.91 -8.75
N TYR A 102 -21.52 3.14 -9.59
CA TYR A 102 -21.43 3.02 -11.06
C TYR A 102 -20.23 3.74 -11.69
N ALA A 103 -19.72 4.80 -11.06
CA ALA A 103 -18.54 5.55 -11.54
C ALA A 103 -17.19 4.94 -11.12
N TYR A 104 -17.16 3.87 -10.32
CA TYR A 104 -15.94 3.32 -9.73
C TYR A 104 -15.41 2.05 -10.43
N GLN A 105 -16.07 1.54 -11.48
CA GLN A 105 -15.55 0.37 -12.20
C GLN A 105 -14.13 0.61 -12.74
N GLU A 106 -13.90 1.73 -13.42
CA GLU A 106 -12.58 2.10 -13.94
C GLU A 106 -11.54 2.29 -12.82
N THR A 107 -11.96 2.90 -11.71
CA THR A 107 -11.11 3.06 -10.52
C THR A 107 -10.68 1.72 -9.93
N VAL A 108 -11.62 0.77 -9.82
CA VAL A 108 -11.34 -0.60 -9.34
C VAL A 108 -10.40 -1.31 -10.31
N ALA A 109 -10.66 -1.25 -11.61
CA ALA A 109 -9.83 -1.88 -12.61
C ALA A 109 -8.39 -1.32 -12.60
N ALA A 110 -8.25 0.00 -12.54
CA ALA A 110 -6.94 0.65 -12.45
C ALA A 110 -6.20 0.29 -11.15
N ALA A 111 -6.89 0.28 -10.01
CA ALA A 111 -6.28 -0.08 -8.73
C ALA A 111 -5.79 -1.53 -8.70
N LEU A 112 -6.61 -2.47 -9.19
CA LEU A 112 -6.21 -3.87 -9.32
C LEU A 112 -5.05 -4.06 -10.30
N GLN A 113 -5.09 -3.37 -11.45
CA GLN A 113 -4.01 -3.43 -12.43
C GLN A 113 -2.70 -2.89 -11.87
N ASN A 114 -2.72 -1.77 -11.13
CA ASN A 114 -1.53 -1.24 -10.49
C ASN A 114 -0.91 -2.24 -9.49
N LEU A 115 -1.74 -2.95 -8.72
CA LEU A 115 -1.26 -4.00 -7.80
C LEU A 115 -0.66 -5.20 -8.54
N VAL A 116 -1.18 -5.52 -9.72
CA VAL A 116 -0.60 -6.56 -10.60
C VAL A 116 0.72 -6.08 -11.19
N ASP A 117 0.76 -4.86 -11.72
CA ASP A 117 1.93 -4.30 -12.41
C ASP A 117 3.13 -4.12 -11.47
N CYS A 118 2.89 -3.77 -10.20
CA CYS A 118 3.96 -3.73 -9.19
C CYS A 118 4.30 -5.11 -8.61
N GLY A 119 3.50 -6.14 -8.89
CA GLY A 119 3.71 -7.50 -8.38
C GLY A 119 3.20 -7.75 -6.96
N ALA A 120 2.34 -6.88 -6.42
CA ALA A 120 1.73 -7.07 -5.10
C ALA A 120 0.69 -8.20 -5.08
N ILE A 121 0.05 -8.49 -6.22
CA ILE A 121 -0.86 -9.63 -6.40
C ILE A 121 -0.64 -10.30 -7.76
N ASP A 122 -0.97 -11.59 -7.83
CA ASP A 122 -0.98 -12.31 -9.11
C ASP A 122 -2.16 -11.84 -10.00
N PRO A 123 -1.97 -11.73 -11.33
CA PRO A 123 -3.03 -11.37 -12.28
C PRO A 123 -4.33 -12.18 -12.15
N VAL A 124 -4.26 -13.45 -11.72
CA VAL A 124 -5.44 -14.31 -11.56
C VAL A 124 -6.43 -13.73 -10.54
N TRP A 125 -5.93 -13.12 -9.46
CA TRP A 125 -6.77 -12.50 -8.44
C TRP A 125 -7.50 -11.27 -8.98
N ALA A 126 -6.81 -10.43 -9.75
CA ALA A 126 -7.41 -9.28 -10.40
C ALA A 126 -8.49 -9.70 -11.40
N ALA A 127 -8.24 -10.77 -12.17
CA ALA A 127 -9.22 -11.33 -13.10
C ALA A 127 -10.50 -11.78 -12.40
N TRP A 128 -10.40 -12.55 -11.30
CA TRP A 128 -11.57 -12.96 -10.52
C TRP A 128 -12.34 -11.77 -9.91
N ALA A 129 -11.63 -10.77 -9.39
CA ALA A 129 -12.25 -9.57 -8.84
C ALA A 129 -13.00 -8.76 -9.92
N GLY A 130 -12.45 -8.70 -11.14
CA GLY A 130 -12.96 -7.93 -12.28
C GLY A 130 -13.93 -8.66 -13.22
N ASP A 131 -14.35 -9.89 -12.91
CA ASP A 131 -15.26 -10.69 -13.74
C ASP A 131 -16.73 -10.23 -13.63
N TRP A 132 -17.06 -9.05 -14.18
CA TRP A 132 -18.40 -8.45 -14.08
C TRP A 132 -19.45 -9.18 -14.94
N THR A 133 -20.58 -9.56 -14.34
CA THR A 133 -21.72 -10.14 -15.06
C THR A 133 -22.74 -9.05 -15.41
N ALA A 134 -22.82 -8.68 -16.69
CA ALA A 134 -23.74 -7.65 -17.15
C ALA A 134 -25.21 -8.05 -16.90
N GLY A 135 -25.99 -7.13 -16.31
CA GLY A 135 -27.41 -7.34 -16.02
C GLY A 135 -27.70 -8.29 -14.86
N GLU A 136 -26.68 -8.72 -14.11
CA GLU A 136 -26.88 -9.47 -12.87
C GLU A 136 -27.50 -8.55 -11.80
N VAL A 137 -28.57 -9.02 -11.16
CA VAL A 137 -29.30 -8.27 -10.15
C VAL A 137 -29.58 -9.13 -8.92
N TYR A 138 -29.62 -8.47 -7.77
CA TYR A 138 -30.09 -9.02 -6.51
C TYR A 138 -31.37 -8.31 -6.09
N THR A 139 -32.42 -9.07 -5.76
CA THR A 139 -33.64 -8.50 -5.18
C THR A 139 -33.74 -8.97 -3.74
N ASP A 140 -33.81 -8.02 -2.81
CA ASP A 140 -33.93 -8.37 -1.39
C ASP A 140 -35.38 -8.72 -1.01
N TYR A 141 -35.57 -9.13 0.25
CA TYR A 141 -36.89 -9.51 0.77
C TYR A 141 -37.92 -8.36 0.74
N SER A 142 -37.47 -7.10 0.71
CA SER A 142 -38.36 -5.93 0.61
C SER A 142 -38.80 -5.64 -0.83
N GLY A 143 -38.25 -6.36 -1.82
CA GLY A 143 -38.46 -6.11 -3.24
C GLY A 143 -37.54 -5.03 -3.80
N THR A 144 -36.52 -4.60 -3.05
CA THR A 144 -35.54 -3.62 -3.54
C THR A 144 -34.54 -4.31 -4.46
N VAL A 145 -34.34 -3.74 -5.65
CA VAL A 145 -33.45 -4.27 -6.68
C VAL A 145 -32.09 -3.58 -6.62
N TYR A 146 -31.04 -4.38 -6.58
CA TYR A 146 -29.63 -3.99 -6.58
C TYR A 146 -28.96 -4.51 -7.86
N TYR A 147 -28.28 -3.63 -8.59
CA TYR A 147 -27.51 -3.99 -9.79
C TYR A 147 -26.11 -4.44 -9.40
N LEU A 148 -25.73 -5.66 -9.74
CA LEU A 148 -24.45 -6.28 -9.34
C LEU A 148 -23.36 -6.13 -10.40
N ASP A 149 -23.69 -5.53 -11.54
CA ASP A 149 -22.74 -5.15 -12.56
C ASP A 149 -21.85 -3.96 -12.14
N ASN A 150 -22.08 -3.35 -10.98
CA ASN A 150 -21.31 -2.20 -10.49
C ASN A 150 -20.77 -2.43 -9.07
N PRO A 151 -19.64 -1.82 -8.69
CA PRO A 151 -19.21 -1.81 -7.30
C PRO A 151 -20.16 -0.95 -6.46
N TYR A 152 -20.17 -1.22 -5.17
CA TYR A 152 -20.78 -0.40 -4.13
C TYR A 152 -19.69 0.21 -3.27
N TYR A 153 -19.93 1.39 -2.72
CA TYR A 153 -18.94 2.09 -1.92
C TYR A 153 -19.50 2.65 -0.61
N THR A 154 -18.60 2.82 0.35
CA THR A 154 -18.79 3.66 1.52
C THR A 154 -17.53 4.47 1.74
N THR A 155 -17.65 5.62 2.39
CA THR A 155 -16.53 6.52 2.66
C THR A 155 -16.53 6.88 4.14
N ASP A 156 -15.37 6.82 4.77
CA ASP A 156 -15.21 7.28 6.15
C ASP A 156 -14.83 8.76 6.24
N SER A 157 -14.88 9.29 7.46
CA SER A 157 -14.56 10.69 7.79
C SER A 157 -13.10 11.08 7.50
N LEU A 158 -12.20 10.10 7.32
CA LEU A 158 -10.78 10.33 7.03
C LEU A 158 -10.49 10.29 5.53
N GLY A 159 -11.50 9.97 4.71
CA GLY A 159 -11.37 9.95 3.26
C GLY A 159 -10.90 8.60 2.72
N PHE A 160 -10.99 7.50 3.48
CA PHE A 160 -10.88 6.18 2.88
C PHE A 160 -12.21 5.81 2.23
N VAL A 161 -12.12 5.28 1.01
CA VAL A 161 -13.25 4.67 0.32
C VAL A 161 -13.09 3.15 0.36
N THR A 162 -14.11 2.46 0.84
CA THR A 162 -14.21 1.00 0.76
C THR A 162 -15.16 0.66 -0.39
N LEU A 163 -14.61 0.07 -1.43
CA LEU A 163 -15.31 -0.45 -2.60
C LEU A 163 -15.54 -1.95 -2.45
N LYS A 164 -16.75 -2.41 -2.73
CA LYS A 164 -17.10 -3.83 -2.75
C LYS A 164 -17.81 -4.19 -4.03
N ARG A 165 -17.54 -5.37 -4.55
CA ARG A 165 -18.39 -6.00 -5.56
C ARG A 165 -19.12 -7.16 -4.93
N PHE A 166 -20.37 -7.30 -5.31
CA PHE A 166 -21.21 -8.43 -4.95
C PHE A 166 -21.58 -9.21 -6.22
N ALA A 167 -21.82 -10.50 -6.08
CA ALA A 167 -22.19 -11.39 -7.18
C ALA A 167 -23.12 -12.50 -6.67
N MET A 168 -23.76 -13.21 -7.59
CA MET A 168 -24.63 -14.35 -7.26
C MET A 168 -23.94 -15.68 -7.54
N GLU A 169 -24.07 -16.61 -6.61
CA GLU A 169 -23.65 -18.00 -6.81
C GLU A 169 -24.72 -18.93 -6.24
N GLN A 170 -25.22 -19.86 -7.06
CA GLN A 170 -26.26 -20.80 -6.68
C GLN A 170 -27.50 -20.14 -6.02
N GLY A 171 -27.89 -18.95 -6.50
CA GLY A 171 -29.02 -18.18 -5.96
C GLY A 171 -28.73 -17.42 -4.66
N THR A 172 -27.48 -17.36 -4.22
CA THR A 172 -27.06 -16.68 -2.99
C THR A 172 -26.08 -15.54 -3.28
N LEU A 173 -26.25 -14.41 -2.59
CA LEU A 173 -25.45 -13.20 -2.76
C LEU A 173 -24.14 -13.31 -1.97
N TYR A 174 -22.99 -13.19 -2.62
CA TYR A 174 -21.69 -13.18 -1.95
C TYR A 174 -20.88 -11.92 -2.30
N THR A 175 -19.88 -11.61 -1.47
CA THR A 175 -18.91 -10.55 -1.76
C THR A 175 -17.82 -11.12 -2.66
N ALA A 176 -17.66 -10.59 -3.86
CA ALA A 176 -16.61 -11.01 -4.81
C ALA A 176 -15.26 -10.35 -4.48
N PHE A 177 -15.26 -9.07 -4.12
CA PHE A 177 -14.09 -8.42 -3.54
C PHE A 177 -14.49 -7.28 -2.60
N SER A 178 -13.55 -6.89 -1.73
CA SER A 178 -13.58 -5.68 -0.92
C SER A 178 -12.21 -5.02 -0.96
N MET A 179 -12.15 -3.75 -1.39
CA MET A 179 -10.92 -2.97 -1.48
C MET A 179 -11.11 -1.67 -0.71
N THR A 180 -10.16 -1.34 0.16
CA THR A 180 -10.11 -0.04 0.81
C THR A 180 -8.92 0.74 0.31
N MET A 181 -9.16 1.99 -0.08
CA MET A 181 -8.12 2.89 -0.57
C MET A 181 -8.30 4.30 -0.02
N ASP A 182 -7.20 5.03 0.13
CA ASP A 182 -7.24 6.47 0.45
C ASP A 182 -7.67 7.24 -0.81
N SER A 183 -8.78 7.96 -0.73
CA SER A 183 -9.37 8.66 -1.90
C SER A 183 -8.52 9.80 -2.43
N ARG A 184 -7.55 10.31 -1.64
CA ARG A 184 -6.68 11.42 -2.03
C ARG A 184 -5.48 10.95 -2.83
N THR A 185 -4.89 9.82 -2.44
CA THR A 185 -3.64 9.30 -2.98
C THR A 185 -3.85 8.12 -3.92
N GLY A 186 -4.99 7.44 -3.83
CA GLY A 186 -5.27 6.21 -4.57
C GLY A 186 -4.60 4.97 -3.99
N VAL A 187 -3.84 5.11 -2.89
CA VAL A 187 -3.12 4.00 -2.24
C VAL A 187 -4.12 2.99 -1.71
N VAL A 188 -3.95 1.73 -2.11
CA VAL A 188 -4.73 0.60 -1.58
C VAL A 188 -4.11 0.18 -0.25
N THR A 189 -4.93 0.11 0.79
CA THR A 189 -4.49 -0.29 2.14
C THR A 189 -5.03 -1.64 2.55
N GLN A 190 -6.16 -2.07 1.98
CA GLN A 190 -6.74 -3.38 2.25
C GLN A 190 -7.36 -3.93 0.97
N LEU A 191 -7.15 -5.21 0.72
CA LEU A 191 -7.73 -5.95 -0.39
C LEU A 191 -8.15 -7.32 0.11
N TRP A 192 -9.40 -7.68 -0.18
CA TRP A 192 -9.94 -9.01 0.02
C TRP A 192 -10.62 -9.45 -1.28
N ILE A 193 -10.29 -10.63 -1.80
CA ILE A 193 -10.85 -11.18 -3.04
C ILE A 193 -11.31 -12.60 -2.79
N SER A 194 -12.47 -12.95 -3.34
CA SER A 194 -13.05 -14.27 -3.28
C SER A 194 -13.03 -14.97 -4.63
N ALA A 195 -12.49 -16.18 -4.68
CA ALA A 195 -12.38 -16.99 -5.88
C ALA A 195 -13.02 -18.38 -5.69
N PRO A 196 -13.57 -19.01 -6.73
CA PRO A 196 -14.06 -20.39 -6.64
C PRO A 196 -12.91 -21.39 -6.41
N ARG A 197 -13.13 -22.48 -5.64
CA ARG A 197 -12.12 -23.56 -5.44
C ARG A 197 -12.07 -24.59 -6.57
N THR A 198 -13.17 -24.76 -7.30
CA THR A 198 -13.30 -25.77 -8.35
C THR A 198 -13.06 -25.18 -9.74
N GLY A 199 -12.68 -26.02 -10.70
CA GLY A 199 -12.45 -25.71 -12.11
C GLY A 199 -13.64 -25.10 -12.90
N GLU A 200 -14.61 -24.49 -12.22
CA GLU A 200 -15.56 -23.54 -12.82
C GLU A 200 -14.88 -22.24 -13.28
N ALA A 201 -13.57 -22.09 -13.04
CA ALA A 201 -12.71 -21.18 -13.78
C ALA A 201 -12.65 -21.48 -15.29
N GLU A 202 -13.13 -22.63 -15.78
CA GLU A 202 -13.30 -22.87 -17.23
C GLU A 202 -14.42 -22.02 -17.87
N ALA A 203 -15.34 -21.42 -17.09
CA ALA A 203 -16.49 -20.69 -17.62
C ALA A 203 -16.21 -19.21 -17.95
N ALA A 204 -15.19 -18.59 -17.34
CA ALA A 204 -14.69 -17.29 -17.75
C ALA A 204 -13.56 -17.52 -18.77
N GLY A 205 -13.80 -17.25 -20.05
CA GLY A 205 -12.92 -17.61 -21.20
C GLY A 205 -11.46 -17.09 -21.20
N THR A 206 -10.92 -16.69 -20.06
CA THR A 206 -9.50 -16.54 -19.75
C THR A 206 -9.01 -17.84 -19.14
N GLY A 207 -8.06 -18.50 -19.82
CA GLY A 207 -7.55 -19.84 -19.48
C GLY A 207 -7.49 -20.13 -17.99
N ALA A 208 -7.92 -21.36 -17.65
CA ALA A 208 -7.98 -21.94 -16.31
C ALA A 208 -6.98 -21.28 -15.36
N ALA A 209 -7.48 -20.81 -14.22
CA ALA A 209 -6.66 -20.33 -13.12
C ALA A 209 -5.36 -21.12 -13.07
N VAL A 210 -4.22 -20.44 -13.17
CA VAL A 210 -2.91 -21.06 -12.96
C VAL A 210 -2.86 -21.37 -11.47
N LEU A 211 -3.54 -22.45 -11.10
CA LEU A 211 -3.48 -23.01 -9.78
C LEU A 211 -2.06 -23.53 -9.64
N VAL A 212 -1.37 -23.09 -8.59
CA VAL A 212 -0.05 -23.62 -8.30
C VAL A 212 -0.26 -25.06 -7.82
N GLU A 213 0.21 -26.03 -8.60
CA GLU A 213 0.29 -27.41 -8.13
C GLU A 213 1.28 -27.46 -6.97
N SER A 214 0.77 -27.67 -5.77
CA SER A 214 1.61 -28.01 -4.62
C SER A 214 2.17 -29.42 -4.77
N THR A 215 3.31 -29.69 -4.14
CA THR A 215 3.99 -30.99 -4.11
C THR A 215 3.12 -32.14 -3.58
N ASP A 216 2.01 -31.82 -2.90
CA ASP A 216 1.01 -32.76 -2.36
C ASP A 216 -0.21 -32.96 -3.30
N GLY A 217 -0.18 -32.36 -4.50
CA GLY A 217 -1.29 -32.42 -5.47
C GLY A 217 -2.44 -31.44 -5.17
N THR A 218 -2.29 -30.56 -4.16
CA THR A 218 -3.28 -29.52 -3.87
C THR A 218 -3.07 -28.32 -4.79
N THR A 219 -4.11 -27.91 -5.52
CA THR A 219 -4.09 -26.74 -6.40
C THR A 219 -4.55 -25.49 -5.63
N THR A 220 -3.61 -24.67 -5.19
CA THR A 220 -3.88 -23.43 -4.42
C THR A 220 -3.55 -22.21 -5.28
N PRO A 221 -4.37 -21.15 -5.26
CA PRO A 221 -4.01 -19.92 -5.95
C PRO A 221 -2.72 -19.30 -5.37
N PRO A 222 -1.94 -18.56 -6.18
CA PRO A 222 -0.71 -17.92 -5.72
C PRO A 222 -0.97 -16.95 -4.56
N ALA A 223 -0.22 -17.11 -3.47
CA ALA A 223 -0.25 -16.19 -2.34
C ALA A 223 0.85 -15.12 -2.48
N PRO A 224 0.61 -13.85 -2.09
CA PRO A 224 1.66 -12.84 -2.04
C PRO A 224 2.80 -13.29 -1.14
N ASP A 225 4.01 -13.35 -1.70
CA ASP A 225 5.25 -13.67 -1.00
C ASP A 225 5.90 -12.39 -0.43
N GLU A 226 7.11 -12.52 0.14
CA GLU A 226 7.83 -11.37 0.70
C GLU A 226 8.08 -10.26 -0.34
N ALA A 227 8.39 -10.61 -1.60
CA ALA A 227 8.62 -9.64 -2.65
C ALA A 227 7.33 -8.88 -3.00
N ALA A 228 6.21 -9.58 -3.09
CA ALA A 228 4.89 -8.98 -3.27
C ALA A 228 4.51 -8.06 -2.11
N LEU A 229 4.82 -8.42 -0.86
CA LEU A 229 4.58 -7.56 0.29
C LEU A 229 5.46 -6.30 0.28
N ARG A 230 6.71 -6.41 -0.18
CA ARG A 230 7.57 -5.23 -0.39
C ARG A 230 7.04 -4.32 -1.50
N ALA A 231 6.53 -4.89 -2.60
CA ALA A 231 5.86 -4.13 -3.65
C ALA A 231 4.59 -3.43 -3.14
N PHE A 232 3.85 -4.07 -2.24
CA PHE A 232 2.69 -3.46 -1.60
C PHE A 232 3.04 -2.33 -0.62
N ALA A 233 4.23 -2.38 0.00
CA ALA A 233 4.77 -1.26 0.76
C ALA A 233 5.20 -0.11 -0.17
N ASP A 234 5.84 -0.43 -1.29
CA ASP A 234 6.33 0.53 -2.28
C ASP A 234 5.18 1.30 -2.96
N GLN A 235 4.06 0.64 -3.31
CA GLN A 235 2.88 1.36 -3.83
C GLN A 235 2.27 2.35 -2.82
N ALA A 236 2.51 2.12 -1.52
CA ALA A 236 2.11 3.05 -0.46
C ALA A 236 3.16 4.14 -0.17
N GLY A 237 4.30 4.13 -0.88
CA GLY A 237 5.43 5.04 -0.70
C GLY A 237 6.18 4.81 0.60
N LEU A 238 6.25 3.56 1.07
CA LEU A 238 6.84 3.18 2.37
C LEU A 238 8.20 2.48 2.25
N GLU A 239 8.79 2.43 1.07
CA GLU A 239 10.08 1.81 0.77
C GLU A 239 11.23 2.47 1.57
N ASN A 240 11.12 3.77 1.82
CA ASN A 240 12.14 4.56 2.53
C ASN A 240 12.18 4.33 4.05
N LEU A 241 11.25 3.53 4.61
CA LEU A 241 11.36 3.06 6.00
C LEU A 241 12.58 2.14 6.19
N GLY A 242 12.94 1.37 5.15
CA GLY A 242 14.20 0.63 5.05
C GLY A 242 14.36 -0.58 5.96
N ASP A 243 13.44 -0.83 6.89
CA ASP A 243 13.56 -1.84 7.95
C ASP A 243 12.50 -2.96 7.87
N TRP A 244 11.78 -3.05 6.75
CA TRP A 244 10.79 -4.11 6.51
C TRP A 244 11.41 -5.50 6.63
N ALA A 245 10.94 -6.27 7.61
CA ALA A 245 11.40 -7.62 7.91
C ALA A 245 10.24 -8.55 8.29
N VAL A 246 10.43 -9.86 8.09
CA VAL A 246 9.46 -10.87 8.54
C VAL A 246 9.45 -10.88 10.07
N PRO A 247 8.28 -10.67 10.73
CA PRO A 247 8.20 -10.68 12.18
C PRO A 247 8.48 -12.09 12.74
N GLN A 248 9.21 -12.15 13.85
CA GLN A 248 9.49 -13.42 14.54
C GLN A 248 8.20 -14.03 15.10
N ASP A 249 8.07 -15.35 15.03
CA ASP A 249 6.94 -16.12 15.57
C ASP A 249 5.56 -15.62 15.11
N SER A 250 5.46 -15.10 13.88
CA SER A 250 4.22 -14.58 13.34
C SER A 250 3.17 -15.67 13.12
N PRO A 251 1.90 -15.45 13.51
CA PRO A 251 0.80 -16.34 13.16
C PRO A 251 0.38 -16.19 11.69
N TYR A 252 0.88 -15.17 10.99
CA TYR A 252 0.58 -14.95 9.58
C TYR A 252 1.58 -15.69 8.70
N PRO A 253 1.12 -16.42 7.67
CA PRO A 253 2.01 -17.15 6.77
C PRO A 253 2.91 -16.21 5.96
N ASN A 254 2.40 -15.03 5.58
CA ASN A 254 3.17 -13.99 4.90
C ASN A 254 2.94 -12.66 5.62
N ALA A 255 3.99 -12.09 6.20
CA ALA A 255 3.94 -10.80 6.85
C ALA A 255 5.26 -10.04 6.76
N LEU A 256 5.17 -8.70 6.73
CA LEU A 256 6.28 -7.78 6.85
C LEU A 256 5.97 -6.72 7.88
N TYR A 257 6.91 -6.48 8.78
CA TYR A 257 6.83 -5.48 9.83
C TYR A 257 7.94 -4.45 9.66
N SER A 258 7.60 -3.18 9.89
CA SER A 258 8.55 -2.08 10.02
C SER A 258 8.42 -1.49 11.43
N GLN A 259 9.53 -1.47 12.16
CA GLN A 259 9.62 -0.85 13.48
C GLN A 259 9.61 0.67 13.36
N ASN A 260 10.33 1.23 12.37
CA ASN A 260 10.35 2.66 12.08
C ASN A 260 8.94 3.18 11.71
N GLY A 261 8.19 2.38 10.96
CA GLY A 261 6.85 2.72 10.51
C GLY A 261 5.74 2.43 11.52
N GLU A 262 6.02 1.64 12.55
CA GLU A 262 4.99 0.98 13.38
C GLU A 262 3.87 0.40 12.49
N ALA A 263 4.28 -0.37 11.49
CA ALA A 263 3.40 -0.81 10.41
C ALA A 263 3.57 -2.31 10.15
N LEU A 264 2.44 -2.99 9.96
CA LEU A 264 2.38 -4.40 9.61
C LEU A 264 1.64 -4.56 8.28
N ILE A 265 2.28 -5.27 7.36
CA ILE A 265 1.67 -5.79 6.15
C ILE A 265 1.46 -7.28 6.33
N THR A 266 0.26 -7.77 6.04
CA THR A 266 -0.06 -9.21 6.08
C THR A 266 -0.72 -9.65 4.78
N ALA A 267 -0.39 -10.86 4.35
CA ALA A 267 -1.10 -11.55 3.29
C ALA A 267 -1.46 -12.98 3.71
N SER A 268 -2.64 -13.42 3.28
CA SER A 268 -3.05 -14.81 3.44
C SER A 268 -3.95 -15.26 2.31
N VAL A 269 -3.79 -16.51 1.91
CA VAL A 269 -4.71 -17.21 1.02
C VAL A 269 -5.21 -18.44 1.77
N ASN A 270 -6.51 -18.53 2.00
CA ASN A 270 -7.10 -19.66 2.71
C ASN A 270 -8.38 -20.13 2.03
N ALA A 271 -8.65 -21.43 2.15
CA ALA A 271 -9.93 -21.99 1.77
C ALA A 271 -10.99 -21.56 2.78
N TYR A 272 -12.20 -21.32 2.29
CA TYR A 272 -13.37 -21.12 3.11
C TYR A 272 -14.62 -21.66 2.41
N ASP A 273 -15.67 -21.89 3.18
CA ASP A 273 -16.97 -22.27 2.66
C ASP A 273 -17.92 -21.09 2.81
N TYR A 274 -18.34 -20.53 1.68
CA TYR A 274 -19.40 -19.54 1.66
C TYR A 274 -20.73 -20.27 1.75
N SER A 275 -21.57 -19.93 2.72
CA SER A 275 -22.90 -20.53 2.84
C SER A 275 -23.97 -19.45 2.81
N GLY A 276 -24.97 -19.65 1.96
CA GLY A 276 -26.16 -18.82 1.87
C GLY A 276 -27.42 -19.67 1.99
N TRP A 277 -28.57 -19.01 2.09
CA TRP A 277 -29.86 -19.69 2.14
C TRP A 277 -30.70 -19.29 0.93
N THR A 278 -31.40 -20.26 0.34
CA THR A 278 -32.36 -20.06 -0.75
C THR A 278 -33.69 -20.73 -0.42
N ASP A 279 -34.79 -20.17 -0.92
CA ASP A 279 -36.13 -20.75 -0.76
C ASP A 279 -36.27 -22.14 -1.42
N THR A 280 -35.47 -22.40 -2.47
CA THR A 280 -35.59 -23.62 -3.29
C THR A 280 -34.74 -24.78 -2.76
N ALA A 281 -33.49 -24.51 -2.37
CA ALA A 281 -32.52 -25.54 -2.00
C ALA A 281 -32.15 -25.54 -0.51
N GLY A 282 -32.67 -24.59 0.28
CA GLY A 282 -32.27 -24.42 1.68
C GLY A 282 -30.86 -23.84 1.78
N ILE A 283 -30.03 -24.37 2.68
CA ILE A 283 -28.64 -23.94 2.82
C ILE A 283 -27.84 -24.45 1.61
N VAL A 284 -27.20 -23.52 0.92
CA VAL A 284 -26.30 -23.78 -0.18
C VAL A 284 -24.90 -23.39 0.25
N THR A 285 -23.92 -24.26 0.00
CA THR A 285 -22.52 -24.04 0.38
C THR A 285 -21.64 -24.11 -0.86
N SER A 286 -20.86 -23.06 -1.07
CA SER A 286 -19.89 -22.95 -2.15
C SER A 286 -18.46 -22.97 -1.61
N PRO A 287 -17.60 -23.89 -2.07
CA PRO A 287 -16.20 -23.93 -1.70
C PRO A 287 -15.42 -22.81 -2.41
N ARG A 288 -14.83 -21.89 -1.64
CA ARG A 288 -14.11 -20.71 -2.16
C ARG A 288 -12.71 -20.54 -1.56
N TRP A 289 -11.83 -19.86 -2.28
CA TRP A 289 -10.57 -19.31 -1.77
C TRP A 289 -10.80 -17.84 -1.45
N PHE A 290 -10.13 -17.33 -0.41
CA PHE A 290 -9.98 -15.89 -0.27
C PHE A 290 -8.51 -15.49 -0.25
N LEU A 291 -8.19 -14.37 -0.89
CA LEU A 291 -6.99 -13.58 -0.66
C LEU A 291 -7.34 -12.46 0.32
N SER A 292 -6.50 -12.25 1.33
CA SER A 292 -6.52 -11.05 2.17
C SER A 292 -5.13 -10.43 2.17
N LEU A 293 -5.03 -9.15 1.83
CA LEU A 293 -3.82 -8.33 1.85
C LEU A 293 -4.13 -7.03 2.58
N SER A 294 -3.35 -6.67 3.61
CA SER A 294 -3.61 -5.47 4.39
C SER A 294 -2.35 -4.80 4.90
N LEU A 295 -2.38 -3.46 4.92
CA LEU A 295 -1.45 -2.57 5.60
C LEU A 295 -2.18 -1.95 6.80
N GLN A 296 -1.61 -2.09 7.99
CA GLN A 296 -2.19 -1.56 9.21
C GLN A 296 -1.14 -1.00 10.18
N PRO A 297 -1.51 -0.02 11.02
CA PRO A 297 -0.66 0.44 12.12
C PRO A 297 -0.56 -0.66 13.18
N CYS A 298 0.65 -0.94 13.62
CA CYS A 298 0.97 -1.98 14.58
C CYS A 298 2.23 -1.58 15.35
N THR A 299 2.11 -1.33 16.65
CA THR A 299 3.28 -1.12 17.50
C THR A 299 3.97 -2.45 17.78
N ALA A 300 5.22 -2.42 18.25
CA ALA A 300 5.96 -3.64 18.59
C ALA A 300 5.25 -4.50 19.67
N GLU A 301 4.48 -3.87 20.55
CA GLU A 301 3.75 -4.53 21.64
C GLU A 301 2.45 -5.21 21.15
N GLU A 302 1.94 -4.77 20.00
CA GLU A 302 0.71 -5.27 19.39
C GLU A 302 0.97 -6.37 18.36
N LEU A 303 2.24 -6.62 18.03
CA LEU A 303 2.63 -7.65 17.07
C LEU A 303 2.05 -9.00 17.49
N PRO A 304 1.22 -9.63 16.63
CA PRO A 304 0.67 -10.94 16.93
C PRO A 304 1.79 -11.96 17.02
N VAL A 305 1.86 -12.67 18.14
CA VAL A 305 2.83 -13.75 18.39
C VAL A 305 2.09 -15.07 18.52
N LEU A 306 2.66 -16.13 17.95
CA LEU A 306 2.23 -17.48 18.25
C LEU A 306 2.53 -17.77 19.72
N VAL A 307 1.49 -17.97 20.52
CA VAL A 307 1.67 -18.45 21.89
C VAL A 307 2.19 -19.89 21.80
N PRO A 308 3.32 -20.23 22.44
CA PRO A 308 3.93 -21.56 22.38
C PRO A 308 3.06 -22.65 23.00
#